data_AF-A0A970GCY3-F1
#
_entry.id   AF-A0A970GCY3-F1
#
_cell.length_a   1.000
_cell.length_b   1.000
_cell.length_c   1.000
_cell.angle_alpha   90.00
_cell.angle_beta   90.00
_cell.angle_gamma   90.00
#
_symmetry.space_group_name_H-M   'P 1'
#
loop_
_entity.id
_entity.type
_entity.pdbx_description
1 polymer ?
#
loop_
_entity_poly.entity_id
_entity_poly.type
_entity_poly.pdbx_seq_one_letter_code
_entity_poly.pdbx_strand_id
1 'polypeptide(L)'
;MLNHEDLQINYENLLKLGYVVVDIRYKEYDICQETPKLVIARVDSDRDDFYQDMLKLYTGIEFKPNEMYEIWTDILKHKIKMSMVLNRDIAIKVAALDFIETVYTAK
;
A
#
# COMPACT_ATOMS: atom_id res chain seq x y z
N MET A 1 -0.56 -5.27 -21.23
CA MET A 1 0.15 -4.38 -20.30
C MET A 1 -0.87 -3.98 -19.25
N LEU A 2 -0.68 -4.38 -17.99
CA LEU A 2 -1.58 -4.01 -16.92
C LEU A 2 -1.41 -2.51 -16.62
N ASN A 3 -2.47 -1.73 -16.79
CA ASN A 3 -2.50 -0.33 -16.38
C ASN A 3 -2.56 -0.27 -14.85
N HIS A 4 -1.39 -0.31 -14.20
CA HIS A 4 -1.25 -0.14 -12.75
C HIS A 4 -1.46 1.33 -12.30
N GLU A 5 -1.68 2.23 -13.26
CA GLU A 5 -1.90 3.66 -13.01
C GLU A 5 -3.22 3.93 -12.29
N ASP A 6 -4.21 3.04 -12.41
CA ASP A 6 -5.57 3.20 -11.89
C ASP A 6 -5.85 2.47 -10.57
N LEU A 7 -4.84 2.23 -9.71
CA LEU A 7 -5.12 1.75 -8.35
C LEU A 7 -5.88 2.85 -7.58
N GLN A 8 -7.20 2.73 -7.55
CA GLN A 8 -8.11 3.57 -6.78
C GLN A 8 -8.66 2.79 -5.59
N ILE A 9 -8.34 3.25 -4.38
CA ILE A 9 -8.82 2.64 -3.13
C ILE A 9 -9.68 3.68 -2.40
N ASN A 10 -10.92 3.32 -2.08
CA ASN A 10 -11.79 4.16 -1.28
C ASN A 10 -11.57 3.85 0.21
N TYR A 11 -10.52 4.44 0.78
CA TYR A 11 -10.11 4.24 2.16
C TYR A 11 -11.21 4.62 3.16
N GLU A 12 -11.88 5.75 2.94
CA GLU A 12 -12.94 6.22 3.84
C GLU A 12 -14.10 5.23 3.97
N ASN A 13 -14.59 4.69 2.84
CA ASN A 13 -15.68 3.73 2.87
C ASN A 13 -15.24 2.41 3.52
N LEU A 14 -14.01 1.95 3.26
CA LEU A 14 -13.48 0.76 3.91
C LEU A 14 -13.39 0.96 5.43
N LEU A 15 -12.86 2.10 5.88
CA LEU A 15 -12.76 2.44 7.31
C LEU A 15 -14.13 2.51 7.99
N LYS A 16 -15.14 3.12 7.35
CA LYS A 16 -16.53 3.14 7.85
C LYS A 16 -17.08 1.72 8.06
N LEU A 17 -16.77 0.81 7.14
CA LEU A 17 -17.15 -0.60 7.21
C LEU A 17 -16.27 -1.43 8.17
N GLY A 18 -15.18 -0.86 8.68
CA GLY A 18 -14.25 -1.53 9.59
C GLY A 18 -13.18 -2.36 8.91
N TYR A 19 -12.82 -1.98 7.69
CA TYR A 19 -11.80 -2.62 6.89
C TYR A 19 -10.65 -1.66 6.57
N VAL A 20 -9.44 -2.21 6.49
CA VAL A 20 -8.23 -1.50 6.08
C VAL A 20 -7.46 -2.29 5.04
N VAL A 21 -6.78 -1.58 4.14
CA VAL A 21 -5.87 -2.17 3.16
C VAL A 21 -4.47 -2.21 3.76
N VAL A 22 -3.99 -3.42 4.07
CA VAL A 22 -2.71 -3.62 4.77
C VAL A 22 -1.57 -3.83 3.77
N ASP A 23 -1.84 -4.47 2.64
CA ASP A 23 -0.81 -4.87 1.68
C ASP A 23 -1.42 -5.14 0.30
N ILE A 24 -0.56 -5.33 -0.70
CA ILE A 24 -0.92 -5.80 -2.05
C ILE A 24 -0.01 -6.96 -2.44
N ARG A 25 -0.57 -8.16 -2.61
CA ARG A 25 0.23 -9.36 -2.93
C ARG A 25 0.50 -9.42 -4.42
N TYR A 26 1.76 -9.63 -4.76
CA TYR A 26 2.17 -10.02 -6.10
C TYR A 26 2.25 -11.55 -6.16
N LYS A 27 1.28 -12.17 -6.86
CA LYS A 27 1.31 -13.62 -7.10
C LYS A 27 0.75 -13.91 -8.49
N GLU A 28 1.47 -14.73 -9.24
CA GLU A 28 0.95 -15.32 -10.46
C GLU A 28 -0.04 -16.43 -10.08
N TYR A 29 -1.29 -16.30 -10.52
CA TYR A 29 -2.32 -17.32 -10.34
C TYR A 29 -2.55 -18.02 -11.67
N ASP A 30 -2.57 -19.36 -11.67
CA ASP A 30 -2.77 -20.17 -12.88
C ASP A 30 -4.11 -19.90 -13.59
N ILE A 31 -5.07 -19.30 -12.88
CA ILE A 31 -6.47 -19.15 -13.26
C ILE A 31 -6.92 -17.70 -13.40
N CYS A 32 -6.08 -16.72 -13.03
CA CYS A 32 -6.46 -15.30 -13.08
C CYS A 32 -5.28 -14.43 -13.54
N GLN A 33 -5.54 -13.59 -14.54
CA GLN A 33 -4.56 -12.67 -15.11
C GLN A 33 -4.32 -11.41 -14.24
N GLU A 34 -5.12 -11.21 -13.18
CA GLU A 34 -4.93 -10.13 -12.23
C GLU A 34 -3.83 -10.48 -11.23
N THR A 35 -2.67 -9.83 -11.40
CA THR A 35 -1.46 -10.07 -10.59
C THR A 35 -1.46 -9.41 -9.21
N PRO A 36 -1.98 -8.18 -9.01
CA PRO A 36 -2.07 -7.60 -7.68
C PRO A 36 -3.40 -7.91 -6.99
N LYS A 37 -3.37 -8.50 -5.80
CA LYS A 37 -4.54 -8.60 -4.91
C LYS A 37 -4.37 -7.80 -3.64
N LEU A 38 -5.34 -6.95 -3.33
CA LEU A 38 -5.37 -6.19 -2.08
C LEU A 38 -5.59 -7.14 -0.89
N VAL A 39 -4.79 -6.95 0.15
CA VAL A 39 -4.93 -7.63 1.44
C VAL A 39 -5.71 -6.69 2.35
N ILE A 40 -6.93 -7.10 2.67
CA ILE A 40 -7.84 -6.34 3.51
C ILE A 40 -7.95 -7.02 4.87
N ALA A 41 -7.80 -6.25 5.94
CA ALA A 41 -7.99 -6.71 7.32
C ALA A 41 -9.19 -6.01 7.96
N ARG A 42 -9.82 -6.66 8.94
CA ARG A 42 -10.87 -6.07 9.77
C ARG A 42 -10.25 -5.40 10.99
N VAL A 43 -10.76 -4.23 11.38
CA VAL A 43 -10.27 -3.45 12.53
C VAL A 43 -11.43 -3.04 13.43
N ASP A 44 -11.30 -3.35 14.72
CA ASP A 44 -12.38 -3.19 15.69
C ASP A 44 -12.34 -1.84 16.45
N SER A 45 -11.19 -1.13 16.48
CA SER A 45 -11.02 0.16 17.20
C SER A 45 -9.92 1.04 16.57
N ASP A 46 -10.00 2.36 16.79
CA ASP A 46 -9.09 3.44 16.31
C ASP A 46 -8.68 3.35 14.84
N ARG A 47 -9.69 3.55 13.98
CA ARG A 47 -9.57 3.40 12.53
C ARG A 47 -8.93 4.61 11.85
N ASP A 48 -9.08 5.79 12.45
CA ASP A 48 -8.70 7.06 11.82
C ASP A 48 -7.17 7.21 11.75
N ASP A 49 -6.46 6.71 12.77
CA ASP A 49 -5.00 6.81 12.87
C ASP A 49 -4.26 5.61 12.26
N PHE A 50 -4.97 4.58 11.79
CA PHE A 50 -4.36 3.32 11.33
C PHE A 50 -3.25 3.53 10.29
N TYR A 51 -3.52 4.30 9.23
CA TYR A 51 -2.54 4.50 8.16
C TYR A 51 -1.39 5.41 8.60
N GLN A 52 -1.66 6.39 9.46
CA GLN A 52 -0.63 7.25 10.04
C GLN A 52 0.32 6.44 10.92
N ASP A 53 -0.21 5.58 11.77
CA ASP A 53 0.57 4.69 12.64
C ASP A 53 1.39 3.68 11.83
N MET A 54 0.81 3.10 10.78
CA MET A 54 1.51 2.15 9.91
C MET A 54 2.66 2.80 9.14
N LEU A 55 2.43 4.01 8.60
CA LEU A 55 3.48 4.78 7.94
C LEU A 55 4.61 5.10 8.91
N LYS A 56 4.28 5.63 10.10
CA LYS A 56 5.26 5.95 11.14
C LYS A 56 6.03 4.71 11.60
N LEU A 57 5.36 3.57 11.76
CA LEU A 57 5.97 2.30 12.15
C LEU A 57 6.97 1.79 11.10
N TYR A 58 6.67 1.97 9.82
CA TYR A 58 7.51 1.44 8.74
C TYR A 58 8.65 2.36 8.34
N THR A 59 8.42 3.67 8.33
CA THR A 59 9.38 4.65 7.81
C THR A 59 10.06 5.47 8.90
N GLY A 60 9.49 5.52 10.11
CA GLY A 60 9.93 6.42 11.19
C GLY A 60 9.58 7.89 10.96
N ILE A 61 8.86 8.23 9.90
CA ILE A 61 8.48 9.60 9.53
C ILE A 61 7.03 9.87 9.93
N GLU A 62 6.76 11.09 10.41
CA GLU A 62 5.40 11.57 10.64
C GLU A 62 4.87 12.25 9.38
N PHE A 63 3.73 11.76 8.88
CA PHE A 63 3.03 12.32 7.74
C PHE A 63 1.81 13.12 8.20
N LYS A 64 1.42 14.11 7.41
CA LYS A 64 0.19 14.85 7.67
C LYS A 64 -1.02 13.98 7.35
N PRO A 65 -2.10 14.03 8.15
CA PRO A 65 -3.29 13.20 7.92
C PRO A 65 -3.94 13.37 6.54
N ASN A 66 -3.82 14.57 5.94
CA ASN A 66 -4.40 14.87 4.62
C ASN A 66 -3.66 14.21 3.45
N GLU A 67 -2.44 13.69 3.67
CA GLU A 67 -1.59 13.09 2.62
C GLU A 67 -1.46 11.56 2.80
N MET A 68 -1.90 11.00 3.93
CA MET A 68 -1.62 9.59 4.28
C MET A 68 -2.15 8.59 3.25
N TYR A 69 -3.36 8.82 2.70
CA TYR A 69 -3.98 7.90 1.75
C TYR A 69 -3.29 7.92 0.39
N GLU A 70 -2.81 9.08 -0.04
CA GLU A 70 -2.03 9.23 -1.26
C GLU A 70 -0.70 8.49 -1.11
N ILE A 71 0.02 8.76 -0.01
CA ILE A 71 1.32 8.14 0.27
C ILE A 71 1.19 6.62 0.40
N TRP A 72 0.16 6.13 1.11
CA TRP A 72 -0.08 4.68 1.22
C TRP A 72 -0.35 4.05 -0.13
N THR A 73 -1.16 4.70 -0.97
CA THR A 73 -1.44 4.22 -2.34
C THR A 73 -0.17 4.18 -3.18
N ASP A 74 0.68 5.20 -3.08
CA ASP A 74 1.95 5.27 -3.80
C ASP A 74 2.92 4.18 -3.34
N ILE A 75 2.97 3.88 -2.04
CA ILE A 75 3.75 2.74 -1.50
C ILE A 75 3.23 1.41 -2.06
N LEU A 76 1.92 1.22 -2.13
CA LEU A 76 1.33 0.00 -2.71
C LEU A 76 1.67 -0.12 -4.21
N LYS A 77 1.57 0.98 -4.98
CA LYS A 77 1.97 1.01 -6.40
C LYS A 77 3.47 0.72 -6.57
N HIS A 78 4.31 1.31 -5.73
CA HIS A 78 5.75 1.08 -5.71
C HIS A 78 6.07 -0.39 -5.41
N LYS A 79 5.37 -0.98 -4.44
CA LYS A 79 5.48 -2.40 -4.11
C LYS A 79 5.22 -3.29 -5.33
N ILE A 80 4.14 -3.03 -6.07
CA ILE A 80 3.80 -3.80 -7.28
C ILE A 80 4.94 -3.68 -8.30
N LYS A 81 5.38 -2.44 -8.59
CA LYS A 81 6.44 -2.17 -9.54
C LYS A 81 7.73 -2.91 -9.18
N MET A 82 8.15 -2.83 -7.92
CA MET A 82 9.33 -3.55 -7.44
C MET A 82 9.14 -5.07 -7.54
N SER A 83 7.97 -5.58 -7.15
CA SER A 83 7.69 -7.02 -7.17
C SER A 83 7.74 -7.59 -8.59
N MET A 84 7.25 -6.83 -9.58
CA MET A 84 7.35 -7.17 -11.00
C MET A 84 8.80 -7.18 -11.49
N VAL A 85 9.59 -6.17 -11.16
CA VAL A 85 11.00 -6.08 -11.57
C VAL A 85 11.82 -7.21 -10.96
N LEU A 86 11.55 -7.57 -9.70
CA LEU A 86 12.24 -8.63 -8.97
C LEU A 86 11.66 -10.04 -9.23
N ASN A 87 10.54 -10.13 -9.94
CA ASN A 87 9.75 -11.33 -10.16
C ASN A 87 9.44 -12.12 -8.86
N ARG A 88 9.15 -11.40 -7.76
CA ARG A 88 8.78 -11.98 -6.46
C ARG A 88 8.00 -10.98 -5.62
N ASP A 89 7.12 -11.47 -4.73
CA ASP A 89 6.47 -10.62 -3.72
C ASP A 89 7.51 -10.09 -2.74
N ILE A 90 7.47 -8.79 -2.46
CA ILE A 90 8.28 -8.16 -1.41
C ILE A 90 7.42 -7.87 -0.18
N ALA A 91 8.03 -7.60 0.96
CA ALA A 91 7.29 -7.16 2.14
C ALA A 91 6.90 -5.68 2.00
N ILE A 92 5.69 -5.32 2.45
CA ILE A 92 5.20 -3.92 2.45
C ILE A 92 6.16 -2.97 3.17
N LYS A 93 6.76 -3.39 4.29
CA LYS A 93 7.75 -2.60 5.03
C LYS A 93 8.98 -2.27 4.18
N VAL A 94 9.46 -3.22 3.38
CA VAL A 94 10.61 -3.02 2.49
C VAL A 94 10.24 -2.04 1.38
N ALA A 95 9.06 -2.19 0.79
CA ALA A 95 8.56 -1.27 -0.23
C ALA A 95 8.37 0.15 0.32
N ALA A 96 7.86 0.29 1.55
CA ALA A 96 7.68 1.58 2.20
C ALA A 96 9.03 2.30 2.42
N LEU A 97 10.04 1.58 2.94
CA LEU A 97 11.37 2.15 3.14
C LEU A 97 12.02 2.55 1.81
N ASP A 98 11.98 1.68 0.81
CA ASP A 98 12.56 1.96 -0.51
C ASP A 98 11.85 3.14 -1.19
N PHE A 99 10.52 3.23 -1.08
CA PHE A 99 9.74 4.37 -1.58
C PHE A 99 10.18 5.70 -0.96
N ILE A 100 10.41 5.72 0.36
CA ILE A 100 10.83 6.94 1.04
C ILE A 100 12.21 7.41 0.57
N GLU A 101 13.15 6.49 0.46
CA GLU A 101 14.53 6.78 0.05
C GLU A 101 14.64 7.18 -1.44
N THR A 102 13.82 6.59 -2.31
CA THR A 102 13.99 6.70 -3.77
C THR A 102 12.98 7.61 -4.46
N VAL A 103 11.76 7.74 -3.94
CA VAL A 103 10.66 8.47 -4.57
C VAL A 103 10.24 9.68 -3.75
N TYR A 104 10.03 9.51 -2.44
CA TYR A 104 9.52 10.59 -1.59
C TYR A 104 10.57 11.69 -1.35
N THR A 105 11.82 11.31 -1.07
CA THR A 105 12.91 12.29 -0.86
C THR A 105 13.31 13.01 -2.16
N ALA A 106 12.91 12.46 -3.32
CA ALA A 106 13.11 13.07 -4.62
C ALA A 106 11.98 14.07 -5.00
N LYS A 107 10.95 14.23 -4.15
CA LYS A 107 9.92 15.28 -4.24
C LYS A 107 10.34 16.51 -3.42
#